data_AF-U6MFS8-F1
#
_entry.id   AF-U6MFS8-F1
#
_cell.length_a   1.000
_cell.length_b   1.000
_cell.length_c   1.000
_cell.angle_alpha   90.00
_cell.angle_beta   90.00
_cell.angle_gamma   90.00
#
_symmetry.space_group_name_H-M   'P 1'
#
loop_
_entity.id
_entity.type
_entity.pdbx_description
1 polymer ?
#
loop_
_entity_poly.entity_id
_entity_poly.type
_entity_poly.pdbx_seq_one_letter_code
_entity_poly.pdbx_strand_id
1 'polypeptide(L)'
;MTNQPSAGASANAQSDEKARALRAYVAKVKEHREWAARVKKLREETKLQSKKYEKTEDDLKALQGVGQLIGEVLRQLDSEKFIVKTSSGPRYVVGSKPKLDKSLLTAGTRVALDMTTLTVMRRLQREVDPLVFNMLHEDPGNVHYSEV
;
A
#
# COMPACT_ATOMS: atom_id res chain seq x y z
N MET A 1 28.92 26.61 84.78
CA MET A 1 28.02 25.46 84.61
C MET A 1 26.66 26.02 84.22
N THR A 2 25.97 25.69 83.13
CA THR A 2 26.24 24.78 82.00
C THR A 2 25.16 25.08 80.94
N ASN A 3 25.56 25.04 79.67
CA ASN A 3 24.79 24.82 78.44
C ASN A 3 23.55 25.68 78.07
N GLN A 4 23.77 26.53 77.06
CA GLN A 4 22.83 26.66 75.94
C GLN A 4 22.87 25.39 75.08
N PRO A 5 21.70 24.85 74.68
CA PRO A 5 21.59 24.31 73.33
C PRO A 5 20.19 24.53 72.71
N SER A 6 20.09 25.11 71.51
CA SER A 6 18.90 24.89 70.66
C SER A 6 19.03 25.29 69.18
N ALA A 7 20.07 26.01 68.75
CA ALA A 7 20.19 26.44 67.35
C ALA A 7 20.45 25.29 66.33
N GLY A 8 20.83 24.09 66.79
CA GLY A 8 21.12 22.93 65.92
C GLY A 8 19.90 22.08 65.52
N ALA A 9 18.76 22.19 66.22
CA ALA A 9 17.61 21.32 65.99
C ALA A 9 16.73 21.76 64.80
N SER A 10 16.64 23.06 64.55
CA SER A 10 15.86 23.65 63.46
C SER A 10 16.52 23.43 62.08
N ALA A 11 17.86 23.43 62.01
CA ALA A 11 18.61 23.14 60.79
C ALA A 11 18.50 21.67 60.36
N ASN A 12 18.50 20.74 61.32
CA ASN A 12 18.34 19.31 61.06
C ASN A 12 16.90 18.95 60.63
N ALA A 13 15.89 19.58 61.23
CA ALA A 13 14.49 19.38 60.82
C ALA A 13 14.23 19.86 59.38
N GLN A 14 14.83 21.01 58.99
CA GLN A 14 14.76 21.52 57.61
C GLN A 14 15.54 20.65 56.62
N SER A 15 16.67 20.05 57.02
CA SER A 15 17.40 19.12 56.15
C SER A 15 16.63 17.81 55.92
N ASP A 16 15.92 17.32 56.94
CA ASP A 16 15.14 16.08 56.86
C ASP A 16 13.86 16.25 56.02
N GLU A 17 13.18 17.39 56.13
CA GLU A 17 12.04 17.73 55.29
C GLU A 17 12.47 17.88 53.81
N LYS A 18 13.61 18.55 53.57
CA LYS A 18 14.20 18.67 52.24
C LYS A 18 14.60 17.30 51.67
N ALA A 19 15.15 16.40 52.49
CA ALA A 19 15.49 15.04 52.09
C ALA A 19 14.26 14.18 51.79
N ARG A 20 13.14 14.39 52.49
CA ARG A 20 11.85 13.73 52.19
C ARG A 20 11.24 14.25 50.89
N ALA A 21 11.24 15.55 50.67
CA ALA A 21 10.78 16.17 49.43
C ALA A 21 11.60 15.72 48.22
N LEU A 22 12.94 15.67 48.34
CA LEU A 22 13.83 15.16 47.30
C LEU A 22 13.56 13.68 46.98
N ARG A 23 13.33 12.83 47.99
CA ARG A 23 12.97 11.42 47.76
C ARG A 23 11.64 11.28 47.02
N ALA A 24 10.63 12.07 47.38
CA ALA A 24 9.35 12.09 46.67
C ALA A 24 9.49 12.59 45.22
N TYR A 25 10.31 13.62 44.98
CA TYR A 25 10.60 14.12 43.64
C TYR A 25 11.31 13.07 42.78
N VAL A 26 12.35 12.39 43.31
CA VAL A 26 13.06 11.32 42.60
C VAL A 26 12.12 10.16 42.26
N ALA A 27 11.22 9.78 43.16
CA ALA A 27 10.21 8.76 42.90
C ALA A 27 9.28 9.17 41.74
N LYS A 28 8.80 10.42 41.74
CA LYS A 28 7.97 10.97 40.65
C LYS A 28 8.71 11.02 39.32
N VAL A 29 9.99 11.40 39.31
CA VAL A 29 10.82 11.41 38.09
C VAL A 29 11.00 9.99 37.55
N LYS A 30 11.15 8.99 38.42
CA LYS A 30 11.24 7.58 38.01
C LYS A 30 9.93 7.10 37.38
N GLU A 31 8.79 7.39 38.01
CA GLU A 31 7.47 7.09 37.44
C GLU A 31 7.29 7.74 36.06
N HIS A 32 7.61 9.04 35.92
CA HIS A 32 7.52 9.74 34.64
C HIS A 32 8.40 9.11 33.55
N ARG A 33 9.61 8.63 33.89
CA ARG A 33 10.48 7.93 32.94
C ARG A 33 9.90 6.59 32.50
N GLU A 34 9.31 5.83 33.41
CA GLU A 34 8.65 4.56 33.10
C GLU A 34 7.42 4.78 32.20
N TRP A 35 6.60 5.79 32.50
CA TRP A 35 5.45 6.16 31.67
C TRP A 35 5.88 6.65 30.29
N ALA A 36 6.94 7.46 30.19
CA ALA A 36 7.46 7.92 28.91
C ALA A 36 7.93 6.75 28.04
N ALA A 37 8.61 5.76 28.62
CA ALA A 37 9.02 4.54 27.92
C ALA A 37 7.82 3.71 27.44
N ARG A 38 6.78 3.57 28.28
CA ARG A 38 5.55 2.86 27.91
C ARG A 38 4.79 3.56 26.78
N VAL A 39 4.66 4.89 26.82
CA VAL A 39 4.02 5.67 25.76
C VAL A 39 4.79 5.55 24.44
N LYS A 40 6.13 5.56 24.48
CA LYS A 40 6.95 5.38 23.29
C LYS A 40 6.71 4.01 22.64
N LYS A 41 6.72 2.93 23.42
CA LYS A 41 6.42 1.57 22.94
C LYS A 41 5.03 1.47 22.31
N LEU A 42 4.00 1.95 23.01
CA LEU A 42 2.62 1.92 22.51
C LEU A 42 2.46 2.74 21.22
N ARG A 43 3.17 3.86 21.07
CA ARG A 43 3.15 4.64 19.82
C ARG A 43 3.80 3.89 18.66
N GLU A 44 4.90 3.20 18.90
CA GLU A 44 5.57 2.37 17.89
C GLU A 44 4.70 1.18 17.47
N GLU A 45 4.09 0.50 18.44
CA GLU A 45 3.13 -0.59 18.19
C GLU A 45 1.90 -0.10 17.41
N THR A 46 1.33 1.04 17.79
CA THR A 46 0.18 1.64 17.09
C THR A 46 0.52 1.97 15.63
N LYS A 47 1.72 2.51 15.36
CA LYS A 47 2.18 2.78 13.99
C LYS A 47 2.36 1.50 13.19
N LEU A 48 2.93 0.46 13.79
CA LEU A 48 3.09 -0.83 13.14
C LEU A 48 1.73 -1.45 12.81
N GLN A 49 0.79 -1.38 13.75
CA GLN A 49 -0.55 -1.92 13.57
C GLN A 49 -1.35 -1.13 12.52
N SER A 50 -1.22 0.19 12.48
CA SER A 50 -1.84 1.02 11.42
C SER A 50 -1.36 0.60 10.03
N LYS A 51 -0.05 0.38 9.86
CA LYS A 51 0.50 -0.09 8.56
C LYS A 51 -0.02 -1.47 8.17
N LYS A 52 -0.12 -2.38 9.13
CA LYS A 52 -0.70 -3.72 8.89
C LYS A 52 -2.17 -3.61 8.51
N TYR A 53 -2.91 -2.76 9.22
CA TYR A 53 -4.34 -2.52 8.97
C TYR A 53 -4.57 -1.95 7.57
N GLU A 54 -3.82 -0.91 7.18
CA GLU A 54 -3.86 -0.35 5.83
C GLU A 54 -3.59 -1.41 4.76
N LYS A 55 -2.56 -2.24 4.95
CA LYS A 55 -2.28 -3.34 4.03
C LYS A 55 -3.45 -4.32 3.93
N THR A 56 -4.02 -4.75 5.06
CA THR A 56 -5.14 -5.69 5.05
C THR A 56 -6.41 -5.10 4.44
N GLU A 57 -6.65 -3.80 4.62
CA GLU A 57 -7.76 -3.09 3.99
C GLU A 57 -7.57 -3.00 2.47
N ASP A 58 -6.35 -2.74 2.01
CA ASP A 58 -6.04 -2.70 0.58
C ASP A 58 -6.14 -4.09 -0.06
N ASP A 59 -5.71 -5.15 0.65
CA ASP A 59 -5.89 -6.53 0.23
C ASP A 59 -7.39 -6.88 0.12
N LEU A 60 -8.22 -6.44 1.07
CA LEU A 60 -9.68 -6.64 1.02
C LEU A 60 -10.32 -5.90 -0.16
N LYS A 61 -9.91 -4.66 -0.44
CA LYS A 61 -10.38 -3.92 -1.63
C LYS A 61 -9.94 -4.60 -2.92
N ALA A 62 -8.73 -5.14 -2.97
CA ALA A 62 -8.22 -5.87 -4.13
C ALA A 62 -9.05 -7.13 -4.42
N LEU A 63 -9.51 -7.84 -3.39
CA LEU A 63 -10.37 -9.02 -3.53
C LEU A 63 -11.74 -8.73 -4.14
N GLN A 64 -12.24 -7.49 -4.03
CA GLN A 64 -13.48 -7.08 -4.68
C GLN A 64 -13.30 -6.83 -6.18
N GLY A 65 -12.06 -6.79 -6.68
CA GLY A 65 -11.75 -6.66 -8.09
C GLY A 65 -12.19 -7.90 -8.87
N VAL A 66 -13.15 -7.73 -9.78
CA VAL A 66 -13.55 -8.80 -10.70
C VAL A 66 -12.63 -8.84 -11.92
N GLY A 67 -12.31 -10.05 -12.36
CA GLY A 67 -11.55 -10.28 -13.58
C GLY A 67 -12.29 -9.79 -14.82
N GLN A 68 -11.53 -9.36 -15.83
CA GLN A 68 -12.05 -8.98 -17.14
C GLN A 68 -11.55 -9.97 -18.17
N LEU A 69 -12.43 -10.37 -19.08
CA LEU A 69 -12.11 -11.31 -20.14
C LEU A 69 -11.48 -10.56 -21.31
N ILE A 70 -10.41 -11.10 -21.88
CA ILE A 70 -9.70 -10.44 -22.97
C ILE A 70 -10.22 -10.95 -24.32
N GLY A 71 -10.46 -10.02 -25.25
CA GLY A 71 -10.82 -10.33 -26.62
C GLY A 71 -10.27 -9.34 -27.63
N GLU A 72 -10.54 -9.64 -28.90
CA GLU A 72 -10.16 -8.84 -30.05
C GLU A 72 -11.41 -8.44 -30.83
N VAL A 73 -11.53 -7.16 -31.16
CA VAL A 73 -12.62 -6.66 -32.01
C VAL A 73 -12.40 -7.15 -33.43
N LEU A 74 -13.34 -7.93 -33.96
CA LEU A 74 -13.30 -8.38 -35.35
C LEU A 74 -13.91 -7.35 -36.29
N ARG A 75 -15.14 -6.91 -35.97
CA ARG A 75 -15.90 -5.99 -36.83
C ARG A 75 -16.93 -5.22 -36.01
N GLN A 76 -17.11 -3.95 -36.34
CA GLN A 76 -18.26 -3.18 -35.88
C GLN A 76 -19.51 -3.61 -36.65
N LEU A 77 -20.61 -3.87 -35.95
CA LEU A 77 -21.90 -4.19 -36.58
C LEU A 77 -22.76 -2.93 -36.66
N ASP A 78 -22.97 -2.29 -35.51
CA ASP A 78 -23.74 -1.06 -35.35
C ASP A 78 -22.92 -0.01 -34.60
N SER A 79 -23.50 1.17 -34.36
CA SER A 79 -22.89 2.20 -33.52
C SER A 79 -22.65 1.76 -32.07
N GLU A 80 -23.35 0.73 -31.58
CA GLU A 80 -23.23 0.25 -30.19
C GLU A 80 -22.77 -1.20 -30.06
N LYS A 81 -22.96 -2.01 -31.11
CA LYS A 81 -22.71 -3.45 -31.13
C LYS A 81 -21.46 -3.80 -31.94
N PHE A 82 -20.60 -4.62 -31.35
CA PHE A 82 -19.35 -5.08 -31.94
C PHE A 82 -19.28 -6.60 -31.91
N ILE A 83 -18.62 -7.19 -32.90
CA ILE A 83 -18.27 -8.61 -32.90
C ILE A 83 -16.88 -8.74 -32.28
N VAL A 84 -16.79 -9.45 -31.16
CA VAL A 84 -15.53 -9.70 -30.46
C VAL A 84 -15.24 -11.19 -30.46
N LYS A 85 -14.00 -11.54 -30.80
CA LYS A 85 -13.46 -12.88 -30.60
C LYS A 85 -12.78 -12.92 -29.24
N THR A 86 -13.25 -13.80 -28.39
CA THR A 86 -12.67 -14.00 -27.07
C THR A 86 -11.39 -14.81 -27.17
N SER A 87 -10.45 -14.62 -26.24
CA SER A 87 -9.21 -15.42 -26.21
C SER A 87 -9.49 -16.92 -26.09
N SER A 88 -10.64 -17.31 -25.54
CA SER A 88 -11.12 -18.70 -25.47
C SER A 88 -11.59 -19.28 -26.82
N GLY A 89 -11.79 -18.45 -27.86
CA GLY A 89 -12.20 -18.88 -29.20
C GLY A 89 -13.59 -18.42 -29.67
N PRO A 90 -14.66 -18.51 -28.84
CA PRO A 90 -16.01 -18.10 -29.25
C PRO A 90 -16.10 -16.64 -29.67
N ARG A 91 -17.01 -16.37 -30.62
CA ARG A 91 -17.34 -15.04 -31.11
C ARG A 91 -18.67 -14.59 -30.51
N TYR A 92 -18.68 -13.40 -29.92
CA TYR A 92 -19.87 -12.81 -29.33
C TYR A 92 -20.21 -11.48 -30.00
N VAL A 93 -21.50 -11.17 -30.06
CA VAL A 93 -21.98 -9.82 -30.34
C VAL A 93 -22.13 -9.12 -29.01
N VAL A 94 -21.36 -8.07 -28.79
CA VAL A 94 -21.23 -7.40 -27.50
C VAL A 94 -21.53 -5.92 -27.62
N GLY A 95 -22.11 -5.36 -26.55
CA GLY A 95 -22.31 -3.92 -26.41
C GLY A 95 -21.02 -3.21 -26.03
N SER A 96 -21.02 -1.89 -26.22
CA SER A 96 -19.95 -0.99 -25.78
C SER A 96 -20.42 -0.07 -24.67
N LYS A 97 -19.54 0.23 -23.71
CA LYS A 97 -19.82 1.23 -22.68
C LYS A 97 -19.94 2.63 -23.33
N PRO A 98 -20.99 3.43 -23.02
CA PRO A 98 -21.22 4.72 -23.70
C PRO A 98 -20.08 5.74 -23.55
N LYS A 99 -19.34 5.68 -22.43
CA LYS A 99 -18.20 6.57 -22.15
C LYS A 99 -16.93 6.21 -22.93
N LEU A 100 -16.92 5.09 -23.64
CA LEU A 100 -15.75 4.63 -24.39
C LEU A 100 -15.74 5.28 -25.78
N ASP A 101 -14.57 5.73 -26.22
CA ASP A 101 -14.40 6.26 -27.56
C ASP A 101 -14.49 5.14 -28.60
N LYS A 102 -15.59 5.15 -29.35
CA LYS A 102 -15.93 4.14 -30.34
C LYS A 102 -15.05 4.22 -31.59
N SER A 103 -14.45 5.38 -31.87
CA SER A 103 -13.57 5.57 -33.03
C SER A 103 -12.28 4.74 -32.91
N LEU A 104 -11.87 4.44 -31.67
CA LEU A 104 -10.66 3.71 -31.34
C LEU A 104 -10.89 2.20 -31.24
N LEU A 105 -12.14 1.74 -31.39
CA LEU A 105 -12.52 0.32 -31.44
C LEU A 105 -12.56 -0.18 -32.88
N THR A 106 -11.41 -0.15 -33.54
CA THR A 106 -11.25 -0.68 -34.89
C THR A 106 -11.01 -2.19 -34.87
N ALA A 107 -11.21 -2.84 -36.01
CA ALA A 107 -10.87 -4.25 -36.19
C ALA A 107 -9.38 -4.50 -35.84
N GLY A 108 -9.12 -5.53 -35.05
CA GLY A 108 -7.80 -5.86 -34.51
C GLY A 108 -7.49 -5.22 -33.15
N THR A 109 -8.36 -4.31 -32.66
CA THR A 109 -8.15 -3.70 -31.34
C THR A 109 -8.42 -4.71 -30.22
N ARG A 110 -7.48 -4.82 -29.29
CA ARG A 110 -7.63 -5.63 -28.08
C ARG A 110 -8.54 -4.91 -27.08
N VAL A 111 -9.47 -5.63 -26.49
CA VAL A 111 -10.47 -5.09 -25.56
C VAL A 111 -10.62 -5.96 -24.32
N ALA A 112 -10.99 -5.32 -23.22
CA ALA A 112 -11.43 -5.98 -22.00
C ALA A 112 -12.95 -6.04 -21.97
N LEU A 113 -13.50 -7.23 -21.78
CA LEU A 113 -14.91 -7.51 -21.62
C LEU A 113 -15.22 -7.75 -20.14
N ASP A 114 -16.39 -7.31 -19.69
CA ASP A 114 -16.92 -7.74 -18.41
C ASP A 114 -17.27 -9.24 -18.44
N MET A 115 -16.85 -9.98 -17.41
CA MET A 115 -16.99 -11.43 -17.39
C MET A 115 -18.46 -11.89 -17.35
N THR A 116 -19.35 -11.07 -16.77
CA THR A 116 -20.77 -11.41 -16.61
C THR A 116 -21.63 -11.01 -17.80
N THR A 117 -21.46 -9.78 -18.29
CA THR A 117 -22.30 -9.21 -19.36
C THR A 117 -21.66 -9.27 -20.74
N LEU A 118 -20.37 -9.62 -20.83
CA LEU A 118 -19.56 -9.57 -22.05
C LEU A 118 -19.50 -8.19 -22.71
N THR A 119 -19.77 -7.11 -21.97
CA THR A 119 -19.74 -5.74 -22.52
C THR A 119 -18.30 -5.21 -22.61
N VAL A 120 -17.96 -4.46 -23.66
CA VAL A 120 -16.66 -3.81 -23.80
C VAL A 120 -16.50 -2.73 -22.73
N MET A 121 -15.54 -2.95 -21.83
CA MET A 121 -15.24 -2.07 -20.70
C MET A 121 -14.19 -1.01 -21.06
N ARG A 122 -13.08 -1.44 -21.67
CA ARG A 122 -11.95 -0.59 -22.06
C ARG A 122 -11.16 -1.20 -23.20
N ARG A 123 -10.49 -0.35 -24.00
CA ARG A 123 -9.46 -0.81 -24.94
C ARG A 123 -8.18 -1.16 -24.18
N LEU A 124 -7.44 -2.12 -24.70
CA LEU A 124 -6.12 -2.51 -24.22
C LEU A 124 -5.10 -2.21 -25.31
N GLN A 125 -3.88 -1.87 -24.90
CA GLN A 125 -2.75 -1.80 -25.84
C GLN A 125 -2.40 -3.21 -26.32
N ARG A 126 -1.68 -3.27 -27.45
CA ARG A 126 -1.18 -4.53 -27.98
C ARG A 126 -0.17 -5.11 -27.00
N GLU A 127 -0.38 -6.36 -26.60
CA GLU A 127 0.59 -7.09 -25.79
C GLU A 127 1.71 -7.67 -26.66
N VAL A 128 2.85 -7.90 -26.03
CA VAL A 128 3.98 -8.64 -26.62
C VAL A 128 4.08 -9.94 -25.84
N ASP A 129 4.28 -11.06 -26.55
CA ASP A 129 4.45 -12.37 -25.94
C ASP A 129 5.66 -12.37 -24.97
N PRO A 130 5.56 -13.01 -23.80
CA PRO A 130 6.66 -13.04 -22.83
C PRO A 130 7.98 -13.60 -23.39
N LEU A 131 7.93 -14.56 -24.33
CA LEU A 131 9.14 -15.10 -24.96
C LEU A 131 9.80 -14.04 -25.85
N VAL A 132 9.02 -13.30 -26.62
CA VAL A 132 9.53 -12.20 -27.45
C VAL A 132 10.04 -11.06 -26.57
N PHE A 133 9.37 -10.78 -25.46
CA PHE A 133 9.84 -9.80 -24.48
C PHE A 133 11.22 -10.20 -23.93
N ASN A 134 11.40 -11.47 -23.58
CA ASN A 134 12.69 -11.97 -23.10
C ASN A 134 13.76 -11.91 -24.21
N MET A 135 13.45 -12.31 -25.43
CA MET A 135 14.38 -12.22 -26.57
C MET A 135 14.88 -10.80 -26.83
N LEU A 136 14.07 -9.78 -26.54
CA LEU A 136 14.44 -8.37 -26.73
C LEU A 136 15.24 -7.78 -25.56
N HIS A 137 15.02 -8.28 -24.34
CA HIS A 137 15.63 -7.73 -23.13
C HIS A 137 16.83 -8.53 -22.64
N GLU A 138 17.00 -9.77 -23.09
CA GLU A 138 18.18 -10.56 -22.81
C GLU A 138 19.36 -9.96 -23.57
N ASP A 139 20.25 -9.30 -22.84
CA ASP A 139 21.54 -8.82 -23.34
C ASP A 139 22.63 -9.81 -22.88
N PRO A 140 23.10 -10.72 -23.76
CA PRO A 140 24.12 -11.70 -23.41
C PRO A 140 25.52 -11.08 -23.20
N GLY A 141 25.67 -9.77 -23.36
CA GLY A 141 26.92 -9.05 -23.17
C GLY A 141 27.44 -8.47 -24.49
N ASN A 142 28.12 -7.34 -24.36
CA ASN A 142 28.57 -6.55 -25.50
C ASN A 142 29.96 -7.03 -25.96
N VAL A 143 30.00 -7.93 -26.94
CA VAL A 143 31.25 -8.32 -27.61
C VAL A 143 31.63 -7.24 -28.61
N HIS A 144 32.79 -6.61 -28.41
CA HIS A 144 33.29 -5.63 -29.34
C HIS A 144 33.85 -6.31 -30.60
N TYR A 145 33.60 -5.71 -31.76
CA TYR A 145 34.07 -6.24 -33.06
C TYR A 145 35.60 -6.42 -33.13
N SER A 146 36.36 -5.76 -32.24
CA SER A 146 37.81 -5.87 -32.12
C SER A 146 38.31 -7.11 -31.34
N GLU A 147 37.42 -7.83 -30.65
CA GLU A 147 37.75 -9.03 -29.88
C GLU A 147 37.56 -10.33 -30.68
N VAL A 148 37.18 -10.23 -31.96
CA VAL A 148 36.95 -11.34 -32.91
C VAL A 148 37.99 -11.31 -34.03
#